data_AF-A0A937BHJ6-F1
#
_entry.id   AF-A0A937BHJ6-F1
#
_cell.length_a   1.000
_cell.length_b   1.000
_cell.length_c   1.000
_cell.angle_alpha   90.00
_cell.angle_beta   90.00
_cell.angle_gamma   90.00
#
_symmetry.space_group_name_H-M   'P 1'
#
loop_
_entity.id
_entity.type
_entity.pdbx_description
1 polymer ?
#
loop_
_entity_poly.entity_id
_entity_poly.type
_entity_poly.pdbx_seq_one_letter_code
_entity_poly.pdbx_strand_id
1 'polypeptide(L)'
;MSRLSGKQIVVAAHVIQPSANLSTLPLSVSCGAPSDIIGAWRCWHWQVVPNGYFTMEINPQMRFGLGVNAPFGLKTEYPAGWAGRFQALESSVKTVNVNPSLSYRVNENFSIGAGLDYQRITARLSNALNLGATEGMATVSGSDSAWGYNFGGLYEISNNTRIGVAYRSSLKYKLNGLRCLPMLLGGIADLSNRCDVWA
;
A
#
# COMPACT_ATOMS: atom_id res chain seq x y z
N MET A 1 10.24 22.82 -1.27
CA MET A 1 10.23 23.11 -2.73
C MET A 1 10.65 24.54 -3.07
N SER A 2 10.46 25.52 -2.18
CA SER A 2 10.82 26.94 -2.35
C SER A 2 12.29 27.27 -2.67
N ARG A 3 13.24 26.31 -2.63
CA ARG A 3 14.69 26.53 -2.86
C ARG A 3 15.32 25.84 -4.10
N LEU A 4 14.70 24.82 -4.68
CA LEU A 4 15.11 24.17 -5.95
C LEU A 4 14.95 25.07 -7.20
N SER A 5 16.01 25.72 -7.69
CA SER A 5 15.90 26.59 -8.87
C SER A 5 15.70 25.76 -10.15
N GLY A 6 14.80 26.22 -11.02
CA GLY A 6 14.54 25.61 -12.33
C GLY A 6 13.55 24.43 -12.31
N LYS A 7 13.66 23.55 -13.31
CA LYS A 7 12.87 22.32 -13.42
C LYS A 7 13.72 21.16 -12.94
N GLN A 8 13.21 20.40 -11.97
CA GLN A 8 13.90 19.22 -11.47
C GLN A 8 12.98 18.01 -11.52
N ILE A 9 13.56 16.89 -11.92
CA ILE A 9 12.89 15.60 -12.01
C ILE A 9 13.74 14.60 -11.25
N VAL A 10 13.13 13.90 -10.31
CA VAL A 10 13.76 12.80 -9.58
C VAL A 10 12.87 11.59 -9.75
N VAL A 11 13.46 10.50 -10.24
CA VAL A 11 12.81 9.20 -10.30
C VAL A 11 13.70 8.24 -9.53
N ALA A 12 13.11 7.53 -8.59
CA ALA A 12 13.77 6.46 -7.87
C ALA A 12 12.85 5.25 -7.79
N ALA A 13 13.44 4.08 -7.56
CA ALA A 13 12.73 2.86 -7.32
C ALA A 13 13.41 2.13 -6.17
N HIS A 14 12.62 1.68 -5.21
CA HIS A 14 13.10 0.92 -4.07
C HIS A 14 12.76 -0.55 -4.25
N VAL A 15 13.73 -1.43 -4.07
CA VAL A 15 13.52 -2.88 -4.03
C VAL A 15 13.44 -3.29 -2.57
N ILE A 16 12.26 -3.73 -2.13
CA ILE A 16 12.01 -4.16 -0.76
C ILE A 16 11.87 -5.68 -0.77
N GLN A 17 12.66 -6.33 0.09
CA GLN A 17 12.63 -7.76 0.30
C GLN A 17 12.29 -8.05 1.77
N PRO A 18 10.99 -8.15 2.12
CA PRO A 18 10.59 -8.52 3.47
C PRO A 18 10.81 -10.01 3.70
N SER A 19 11.38 -10.38 4.86
CA SER A 19 11.44 -11.77 5.33
C SER A 19 10.69 -11.90 6.65
N ALA A 20 9.68 -12.77 6.69
CA ALA A 20 8.97 -13.14 7.90
C ALA A 20 9.08 -14.65 8.09
N ASN A 21 9.66 -15.10 9.21
CA ASN A 21 9.71 -16.50 9.60
C ASN A 21 8.74 -16.71 10.76
N LEU A 22 7.76 -17.59 10.58
CA LEU A 22 6.87 -18.00 11.66
C LEU A 22 7.35 -19.35 12.20
N SER A 23 7.88 -19.36 13.42
CA SER A 23 8.32 -20.57 14.11
C SER A 23 7.24 -21.05 15.07
N THR A 24 6.36 -21.93 14.61
CA THR A 24 5.53 -22.78 15.47
C THR A 24 5.87 -24.25 15.21
N LEU A 25 6.12 -25.01 16.28
CA LEU A 25 6.41 -26.45 16.31
C LEU A 25 5.47 -27.27 15.37
N PRO A 26 5.88 -28.44 14.85
CA PRO A 26 6.93 -28.72 13.88
C PRO A 26 6.40 -28.55 12.44
N LEU A 27 5.80 -27.41 12.09
CA LEU A 27 5.35 -27.16 10.71
C LEU A 27 5.85 -25.78 10.29
N SER A 28 7.04 -25.78 9.69
CA SER A 28 7.66 -24.62 9.07
C SER A 28 6.79 -24.16 7.90
N VAL A 29 6.25 -22.95 8.02
CA VAL A 29 5.41 -22.32 6.99
C VAL A 29 6.30 -21.39 6.18
N SER A 30 6.30 -21.55 4.85
CA SER A 30 6.77 -20.45 4.00
C SER A 30 5.97 -20.30 2.71
N CYS A 31 5.94 -19.05 2.29
CA CYS A 31 5.39 -18.45 1.09
C CYS A 31 6.10 -18.86 -0.21
N GLY A 32 5.31 -19.16 -1.24
CA GLY A 32 5.73 -19.03 -2.65
C GLY A 32 5.93 -20.31 -3.48
N ALA A 33 5.02 -21.30 -3.43
CA ALA A 33 4.73 -22.41 -4.40
C ALA A 33 5.86 -23.42 -4.78
N PRO A 34 5.58 -24.59 -5.41
CA PRO A 34 4.54 -25.60 -5.19
C PRO A 34 5.09 -26.96 -4.68
N SER A 35 4.19 -27.79 -4.14
CA SER A 35 4.20 -29.27 -3.99
C SER A 35 5.26 -30.00 -3.14
N ASP A 36 4.70 -30.94 -2.36
CA ASP A 36 5.25 -32.22 -1.93
C ASP A 36 6.34 -32.26 -0.85
N ILE A 37 5.87 -32.69 0.33
CA ILE A 37 6.54 -33.54 1.32
C ILE A 37 7.91 -32.99 1.80
N ILE A 38 7.98 -32.58 3.08
CA ILE A 38 9.20 -32.32 3.86
C ILE A 38 10.20 -31.29 3.30
N GLY A 39 10.16 -30.06 3.81
CA GLY A 39 11.28 -29.11 3.64
C GLY A 39 10.91 -27.69 4.00
N ALA A 40 11.79 -26.99 4.72
CA ALA A 40 11.62 -25.57 5.05
C ALA A 40 11.56 -24.74 3.75
N TRP A 41 10.45 -24.03 3.56
CA TRP A 41 10.25 -23.17 2.40
C TRP A 41 10.86 -21.76 2.68
N ARG A 42 11.17 -20.92 1.66
CA ARG A 42 11.53 -19.49 1.84
C ARG A 42 10.71 -18.54 0.96
N CYS A 43 10.06 -17.54 1.58
CA CYS A 43 9.31 -16.46 0.94
C CYS A 43 10.24 -15.44 0.24
N TRP A 44 10.51 -15.59 -1.05
CA TRP A 44 11.17 -14.56 -1.86
C TRP A 44 10.16 -13.85 -2.76
N HIS A 45 9.78 -12.61 -2.44
CA HIS A 45 8.99 -11.78 -3.35
C HIS A 45 9.62 -10.38 -3.43
N TRP A 46 10.17 -10.05 -4.60
CA TRP A 46 10.78 -8.75 -4.83
C TRP A 46 9.64 -7.75 -5.07
N GLN A 47 9.53 -6.76 -4.20
CA GLN A 47 8.53 -5.70 -4.34
C GLN A 47 9.26 -4.44 -4.78
N VAL A 48 8.98 -3.99 -6.01
CA VAL A 48 9.50 -2.72 -6.53
C VAL A 48 8.49 -1.64 -6.22
N VAL A 49 8.94 -0.61 -5.49
CA VAL A 49 8.15 0.55 -5.12
C VAL A 49 8.73 1.77 -5.85
N PRO A 50 8.16 2.18 -6.99
CA PRO A 50 8.60 3.37 -7.70
C PRO A 50 8.16 4.64 -6.95
N ASN A 51 9.00 5.65 -6.98
CA ASN A 51 8.68 7.00 -6.53
C ASN A 51 9.23 8.03 -7.52
N GLY A 52 8.39 8.99 -7.88
CA GLY A 52 8.73 10.08 -8.79
C GLY A 52 8.38 11.41 -8.14
N TYR A 53 9.27 12.38 -8.29
CA TYR A 53 9.06 13.75 -7.85
C TYR A 53 9.43 14.70 -8.98
N PHE A 54 8.49 15.55 -9.34
CA PHE A 54 8.67 16.63 -10.30
C PHE A 54 8.51 17.96 -9.56
N THR A 55 9.36 18.93 -9.85
CA THR A 55 9.15 20.31 -9.40
C THR A 55 9.51 21.30 -10.49
N MET A 56 8.75 22.37 -10.55
CA MET A 56 9.00 23.48 -11.45
C MET A 56 8.78 24.81 -10.74
N GLU A 57 9.65 25.76 -11.06
CA GLU A 57 9.45 27.15 -10.70
C GLU A 57 8.42 27.78 -11.65
N ILE A 58 7.35 28.33 -11.10
CA ILE A 58 6.35 29.10 -11.85
C ILE A 58 6.79 30.56 -11.86
N ASN A 59 6.98 31.12 -10.67
CA ASN A 59 7.43 32.49 -10.42
C ASN A 59 8.55 32.48 -9.36
N PRO A 60 9.30 33.59 -9.17
CA PRO A 60 10.32 33.68 -8.12
C PRO A 60 9.81 33.39 -6.70
N GLN A 61 8.50 33.50 -6.47
CA GLN A 61 7.86 33.20 -5.18
C GLN A 61 7.03 31.91 -5.19
N MET A 62 6.65 31.36 -6.35
CA MET A 62 5.74 30.23 -6.44
C MET A 62 6.36 29.04 -7.17
N ARG A 63 6.18 27.85 -6.60
CA ARG A 63 6.70 26.61 -7.19
C ARG A 63 5.73 25.49 -7.06
N PHE A 64 5.56 24.78 -8.16
CA PHE A 64 4.73 23.60 -8.24
C PHE A 64 5.57 22.35 -8.04
N GLY A 65 4.96 21.37 -7.40
CA GLY A 65 5.51 20.05 -7.19
C GLY A 65 4.47 18.98 -7.46
N LEU A 66 4.90 17.88 -8.05
CA LEU A 66 4.09 16.68 -8.20
C LEU A 66 4.89 15.49 -7.70
N GLY A 67 4.43 14.87 -6.62
CA GLY A 67 4.95 13.60 -6.12
C GLY A 67 4.04 12.45 -6.55
N VAL A 68 4.61 11.35 -7.02
CA VAL A 68 3.91 10.08 -7.20
C VAL A 68 4.69 9.04 -6.40
N ASN A 69 4.04 8.42 -5.43
CA ASN A 69 4.67 7.41 -4.58
C ASN A 69 3.68 6.31 -4.20
N ALA A 70 4.21 5.19 -3.73
CA ALA A 70 3.41 4.06 -3.24
C ALA A 70 3.72 3.86 -1.74
N PRO A 71 3.03 4.58 -0.85
CA PRO A 71 3.41 4.66 0.57
C PRO A 71 3.21 3.33 1.33
N PHE A 72 2.22 2.53 0.93
CA PHE A 72 1.96 1.21 1.47
C PHE A 72 1.99 0.16 0.35
N GLY A 73 2.83 -0.85 0.52
CA GLY A 73 2.90 -2.03 -0.32
C GLY A 73 3.23 -3.23 0.56
N LEU A 74 2.25 -4.11 0.76
CA LEU A 74 2.40 -5.37 1.47
C LEU A 74 1.84 -6.49 0.60
N LYS A 75 2.55 -7.60 0.54
CA LYS A 75 2.08 -8.84 -0.07
C LYS A 75 2.64 -10.02 0.71
N THR A 76 1.73 -10.79 1.29
CA THR A 76 2.03 -12.02 2.02
C THR A 76 1.17 -13.12 1.42
N GLU A 77 1.79 -14.23 1.07
CA GLU A 77 1.12 -15.41 0.52
C GLU A 77 1.56 -16.62 1.35
N TYR A 78 0.63 -17.48 1.77
CA TYR A 78 0.94 -18.70 2.48
C TYR A 78 0.55 -19.91 1.62
N PRO A 79 1.26 -21.05 1.73
CA PRO A 79 0.94 -22.24 0.95
C PRO A 79 -0.41 -22.80 1.40
N ALA A 80 -1.23 -23.27 0.45
CA ALA A 80 -2.61 -23.67 0.71
C ALA A 80 -2.78 -24.72 1.83
N GLY A 81 -1.77 -25.58 2.05
CA GLY A 81 -1.79 -26.62 3.08
C GLY A 81 -1.32 -26.20 4.47
N TRP A 82 -0.98 -24.93 4.73
CA TRP A 82 -0.43 -24.54 6.02
C TRP A 82 -1.46 -24.65 7.16
N ALA A 83 -0.96 -24.83 8.39
CA ALA A 83 -1.79 -25.06 9.56
C ALA A 83 -2.75 -23.87 9.86
N GLY A 84 -2.36 -22.64 9.54
CA GLY A 84 -3.18 -21.44 9.72
C GLY A 84 -3.98 -21.02 8.50
N ARG A 85 -4.17 -21.88 7.49
CA ARG A 85 -4.90 -21.57 6.24
C ARG A 85 -6.29 -20.97 6.44
N PHE A 86 -6.94 -21.28 7.56
CA PHE A 86 -8.25 -20.72 7.92
C PHE A 86 -8.20 -19.24 8.37
N GLN A 87 -7.01 -18.72 8.69
CA GLN A 87 -6.81 -17.33 9.12
C GLN A 87 -6.30 -16.43 7.99
N ALA A 88 -5.39 -16.93 7.16
CA ALA A 88 -4.82 -16.18 6.03
C ALA A 88 -4.18 -17.13 5.00
N LEU A 89 -4.51 -16.95 3.72
CA LEU A 89 -3.81 -17.55 2.58
C LEU A 89 -3.13 -16.47 1.74
N GLU A 90 -3.83 -15.37 1.44
CA GLU A 90 -3.26 -14.21 0.76
C GLU A 90 -3.64 -12.95 1.53
N SER A 91 -2.68 -12.05 1.71
CA SER A 91 -2.91 -10.69 2.19
C SER A 91 -2.07 -9.74 1.36
N SER A 92 -2.73 -8.98 0.49
CA SER A 92 -2.08 -7.95 -0.33
C SER A 92 -2.76 -6.61 -0.12
N VAL A 93 -1.97 -5.59 0.16
CA VAL A 93 -2.41 -4.19 0.22
C VAL A 93 -1.43 -3.38 -0.61
N LYS A 94 -1.96 -2.69 -1.62
CA LYS A 94 -1.19 -1.81 -2.50
C LYS A 94 -1.82 -0.44 -2.48
N THR A 95 -0.99 0.59 -2.43
CA THR A 95 -1.44 1.97 -2.51
C THR A 95 -0.62 2.74 -3.52
N VAL A 96 -1.29 3.64 -4.23
CA VAL A 96 -0.66 4.61 -5.12
C VAL A 96 -1.17 5.97 -4.70
N ASN A 97 -0.25 6.88 -4.39
CA ASN A 97 -0.54 8.24 -3.99
C ASN A 97 0.05 9.22 -5.01
N VAL A 98 -0.78 10.18 -5.40
CA VAL A 98 -0.43 11.29 -6.28
C VAL A 98 -0.62 12.57 -5.47
N ASN A 99 0.45 13.33 -5.30
CA ASN A 99 0.49 14.53 -4.50
C ASN A 99 0.89 15.76 -5.33
N PRO A 100 -0.06 16.44 -5.98
CA PRO A 100 0.15 17.81 -6.43
C PRO A 100 0.31 18.74 -5.22
N SER A 101 1.32 19.60 -5.27
CA SER A 101 1.64 20.57 -4.23
C SER A 101 2.09 21.90 -4.83
N LEU A 102 1.82 22.97 -4.09
CA LEU A 102 2.25 24.32 -4.41
C LEU A 102 2.96 24.89 -3.19
N SER A 103 4.10 25.52 -3.42
CA SER A 103 4.83 26.24 -2.39
C SER A 103 4.94 27.71 -2.74
N TYR A 104 4.76 28.56 -1.73
CA TYR A 104 4.83 30.00 -1.81
C TYR A 104 5.88 30.52 -0.83
N ARG A 105 6.82 31.30 -1.34
CA ARG A 105 7.82 32.02 -0.54
C ARG A 105 7.22 33.37 -0.17
N VAL A 106 6.82 33.50 1.10
CA VAL A 106 6.24 34.71 1.66
C VAL A 106 7.34 35.77 1.77
N ASN A 107 8.46 35.43 2.42
CA ASN A 107 9.62 36.29 2.65
C ASN A 107 10.91 35.50 2.39
N GLU A 108 12.08 36.15 2.46
CA GLU A 108 13.39 35.48 2.33
C GLU A 108 13.62 34.39 3.37
N ASN A 109 13.04 34.55 4.57
CA ASN A 109 13.18 33.62 5.69
C ASN A 109 11.97 32.70 5.90
N PHE A 110 10.86 32.89 5.18
CA PHE A 110 9.63 32.13 5.43
C PHE A 110 8.97 31.66 4.14
N SER A 111 8.72 30.36 4.07
CA SER A 111 7.97 29.74 2.98
C SER A 111 6.92 28.78 3.49
N ILE A 112 5.80 28.73 2.79
CA ILE A 112 4.69 27.83 3.07
C ILE A 112 4.44 26.95 1.87
N GLY A 113 3.81 25.81 2.10
CA GLY A 113 3.38 24.89 1.07
C GLY A 113 2.07 24.24 1.44
N ALA A 114 1.28 23.94 0.43
CA ALA A 114 0.07 23.17 0.54
C ALA A 114 0.04 22.14 -0.58
N GLY A 115 -0.47 20.95 -0.29
CA GLY A 115 -0.64 19.89 -1.27
C GLY A 115 -1.93 19.14 -1.07
N LEU A 116 -2.40 18.49 -2.13
CA LEU A 116 -3.52 17.58 -2.11
C LEU A 116 -2.98 16.18 -2.35
N ASP A 117 -3.34 15.23 -1.52
CA ASP A 117 -2.98 13.82 -1.68
C ASP A 117 -4.18 13.07 -2.24
N TYR A 118 -4.04 12.49 -3.43
CA TYR A 118 -5.00 11.54 -3.98
C TYR A 118 -4.40 10.14 -3.88
N GLN A 119 -4.96 9.31 -3.01
CA GLN A 119 -4.43 7.98 -2.77
C GLN A 119 -5.48 6.91 -3.07
N ARG A 120 -5.13 5.98 -3.96
CA ARG A 120 -5.91 4.79 -4.25
C ARG A 120 -5.32 3.60 -3.50
N ILE A 121 -6.16 2.86 -2.81
CA ILE A 121 -5.82 1.61 -2.12
C ILE A 121 -6.50 0.44 -2.82
N THR A 122 -5.80 -0.69 -2.89
CA THR A 122 -6.34 -1.97 -3.34
C THR A 122 -5.91 -3.01 -2.34
N ALA A 123 -6.89 -3.72 -1.78
CA ALA A 123 -6.68 -4.77 -0.81
C ALA A 123 -7.28 -6.09 -1.32
N ARG A 124 -6.58 -7.18 -1.04
CA ARG A 124 -7.03 -8.54 -1.33
C ARG A 124 -6.65 -9.43 -0.15
N LEU A 125 -7.64 -10.09 0.43
CA LEU A 125 -7.50 -11.07 1.49
C LEU A 125 -8.15 -12.38 1.04
N SER A 126 -7.48 -13.51 1.25
CA SER A 126 -8.11 -14.82 1.04
C SER A 126 -7.77 -15.77 2.17
N ASN A 127 -8.72 -16.62 2.54
CA ASN A 127 -8.62 -17.61 3.62
C ASN A 127 -9.29 -18.92 3.18
N ALA A 128 -8.83 -20.05 3.70
CA ALA A 128 -9.58 -21.29 3.62
C ALA A 128 -10.79 -21.25 4.55
N LEU A 129 -11.85 -21.98 4.19
CA LEU A 129 -13.02 -22.23 5.02
C LEU A 129 -13.14 -23.73 5.25
N ASN A 130 -13.37 -24.13 6.50
CA ASN A 130 -13.74 -25.50 6.82
C ASN A 130 -15.26 -25.63 6.67
N LEU A 131 -15.72 -26.41 5.69
CA LEU A 131 -17.14 -26.64 5.42
C LEU A 131 -17.59 -28.05 5.88
N GLY A 132 -16.84 -28.68 6.79
CA GLY A 132 -17.10 -30.03 7.27
C GLY A 132 -16.35 -31.07 6.42
N ALA A 133 -17.06 -31.77 5.53
CA ALA A 133 -16.48 -32.82 4.68
C ALA A 133 -15.61 -32.27 3.53
N THR A 134 -15.66 -30.97 3.28
CA THR A 134 -14.88 -30.29 2.24
C THR A 134 -14.28 -28.98 2.75
N GLU A 135 -13.25 -28.51 2.07
CA GLU A 135 -12.69 -27.17 2.28
C GLU A 135 -13.13 -26.25 1.12
N GLY A 136 -13.40 -24.99 1.43
CA GLY A 136 -13.71 -23.95 0.45
C GLY A 136 -12.76 -22.76 0.59
N MET A 137 -12.84 -21.79 -0.33
CA MET A 137 -11.97 -20.61 -0.31
C MET A 137 -12.80 -19.34 -0.24
N ALA A 138 -12.57 -18.53 0.79
CA ALA A 138 -13.12 -17.18 0.86
C ALA A 138 -12.11 -16.20 0.30
N THR A 139 -12.52 -15.37 -0.65
CA THR A 139 -11.70 -14.24 -1.14
C THR A 139 -12.48 -12.94 -0.99
N VAL A 140 -11.85 -11.96 -0.34
CA VAL A 140 -12.34 -10.59 -0.22
C VAL A 140 -11.37 -9.69 -0.95
N SER A 141 -11.84 -9.00 -1.97
CA SER A 141 -11.08 -7.94 -2.63
C SER A 141 -11.84 -6.64 -2.57
N GLY A 142 -11.12 -5.54 -2.45
CA GLY A 142 -11.72 -4.21 -2.37
C GLY A 142 -10.76 -3.14 -2.83
N SER A 143 -11.29 -2.07 -3.41
CA SER A 143 -10.51 -0.90 -3.75
C SER A 143 -11.27 0.36 -3.39
N ASP A 144 -10.54 1.37 -2.96
CA ASP A 144 -11.11 2.68 -2.65
C ASP A 144 -10.10 3.78 -2.97
N SER A 145 -10.59 5.01 -3.11
CA SER A 145 -9.76 6.18 -3.31
C SER A 145 -10.13 7.25 -2.29
N ALA A 146 -9.12 7.80 -1.62
CA ALA A 146 -9.31 8.87 -0.64
C ALA A 146 -8.53 10.11 -1.04
N TRP A 147 -9.10 11.25 -0.64
CA TRP A 147 -8.48 12.56 -0.77
C TRP A 147 -8.00 13.03 0.59
N GLY A 148 -6.82 13.63 0.59
CA GLY A 148 -6.21 14.25 1.76
C GLY A 148 -5.54 15.54 1.37
N TYR A 149 -5.02 16.23 2.38
CA TYR A 149 -4.33 17.48 2.21
C TYR A 149 -3.13 17.52 3.14
N ASN A 150 -2.11 18.25 2.73
CA ASN A 150 -0.94 18.50 3.53
C ASN A 150 -0.57 19.99 3.50
N PHE A 151 -0.01 20.45 4.60
CA PHE A 151 0.48 21.81 4.78
C PHE A 151 1.89 21.76 5.34
N GLY A 152 2.74 22.66 4.89
CA GLY A 152 4.10 22.79 5.37
C GLY A 152 4.47 24.26 5.56
N GLY A 153 5.19 24.54 6.63
CA GLY A 153 5.86 25.82 6.84
C GLY A 153 7.36 25.55 7.02
N LEU A 154 8.19 26.40 6.42
CA LEU A 154 9.63 26.37 6.58
C LEU A 154 10.11 27.78 6.94
N TYR A 155 10.75 27.89 8.09
CA TYR A 155 11.34 29.12 8.59
C TYR A 155 12.86 28.98 8.65
N GLU A 156 13.57 29.98 8.15
CA GLU A 156 15.02 30.04 8.11
C GLU A 156 15.51 31.05 9.15
N ILE A 157 16.09 30.55 10.25
CA ILE A 157 16.66 31.38 11.33
C ILE A 157 17.98 32.00 10.86
N SER A 158 18.76 31.25 10.10
CA SER A 158 20.04 31.68 9.55
C SER A 158 20.32 30.88 8.27
N ASN A 159 21.33 31.27 7.49
CA ASN A 159 21.69 30.56 6.24
C ASN A 159 21.96 29.06 6.44
N ASN A 160 22.34 28.65 7.66
CA ASN A 160 22.68 27.27 8.01
C ASN A 160 21.62 26.56 8.87
N THR A 161 20.58 27.28 9.33
CA THR A 161 19.60 26.73 10.28
C THR A 161 18.18 26.96 9.78
N ARG A 162 17.46 25.86 9.56
CA ARG A 162 16.08 25.87 9.08
C ARG A 162 15.22 24.99 9.97
N ILE A 163 14.03 25.48 10.28
CA ILE A 163 13.02 24.76 11.03
C ILE A 163 11.79 24.59 10.15
N GLY A 164 11.32 23.36 10.02
CA GLY A 164 10.14 23.02 9.23
C GLY A 164 9.06 22.43 10.13
N VAL A 165 7.81 22.80 9.86
CA VAL A 165 6.62 22.14 10.40
C VAL A 165 5.84 21.60 9.22
N ALA A 166 5.43 20.34 9.30
CA ALA A 166 4.60 19.71 8.28
C ALA A 166 3.42 19.03 8.96
N TYR A 167 2.24 19.19 8.37
CA TYR A 167 1.00 18.57 8.77
C TYR A 167 0.40 17.83 7.58
N ARG A 168 -0.09 16.61 7.79
CA ARG A 168 -0.78 15.80 6.78
C ARG A 168 -2.07 15.28 7.37
N SER A 169 -3.16 15.38 6.62
CA SER A 169 -4.47 14.90 7.04
C SER A 169 -4.50 13.37 7.11
N SER A 170 -5.37 12.85 7.98
CA SER A 170 -5.72 11.42 7.97
C SER A 170 -6.55 11.09 6.73
N LEU A 171 -6.22 9.97 6.07
CA LEU A 171 -6.96 9.43 4.93
C LEU A 171 -7.84 8.27 5.43
N LYS A 172 -9.15 8.38 5.23
CA LYS A 172 -10.11 7.32 5.58
C LYS A 172 -10.54 6.60 4.30
N TYR A 173 -10.45 5.27 4.32
CA TYR A 173 -10.85 4.41 3.22
C TYR A 173 -12.07 3.57 3.62
N LYS A 174 -13.05 3.47 2.73
CA LYS A 174 -14.14 2.50 2.79
C LYS A 174 -14.01 1.58 1.59
N LEU A 175 -13.35 0.44 1.83
CA LEU A 175 -13.08 -0.55 0.80
C LEU A 175 -14.38 -1.24 0.39
N ASN A 176 -14.86 -0.95 -0.82
CA ASN A 176 -15.94 -1.69 -1.45
C ASN A 176 -15.35 -2.70 -2.41
N GLY A 177 -15.95 -3.88 -2.52
CA GLY A 177 -15.54 -4.84 -3.52
C GLY A 177 -16.26 -6.16 -3.45
N LEU A 178 -15.58 -7.22 -3.87
CA LEU A 178 -16.18 -8.53 -4.06
C LEU A 178 -15.81 -9.44 -2.91
N ARG A 179 -16.82 -10.13 -2.39
CA ARG A 179 -16.65 -11.25 -1.49
C ARG A 179 -17.10 -12.50 -2.23
N CYS A 180 -16.13 -13.35 -2.56
CA CYS A 180 -16.37 -14.65 -3.15
C CYS A 180 -16.41 -15.69 -2.04
N LEU A 181 -17.54 -16.36 -1.90
CA LEU A 181 -17.73 -17.48 -0.98
C LEU A 181 -18.12 -18.75 -1.75
N PRO A 182 -17.69 -19.93 -1.28
CA PRO A 182 -18.19 -21.20 -1.78
C PRO A 182 -19.67 -21.37 -1.38
N MET A 183 -20.54 -21.78 -2.31
CA MET A 183 -21.93 -22.08 -1.99
C MET A 183 -22.09 -23.50 -1.44
N LEU A 184 -22.85 -23.64 -0.35
CA LEU A 184 -23.38 -24.92 0.09
C LEU A 184 -24.83 -25.04 -0.39
N LEU A 185 -25.03 -25.56 -1.60
CA LEU A 185 -26.37 -25.90 -2.10
C LEU A 185 -26.70 -27.33 -1.67
N GLY A 186 -27.54 -27.49 -0.64
CA GLY A 186 -28.29 -28.72 -0.40
C GLY A 186 -27.48 -30.01 -0.22
N GLY A 187 -26.40 -29.99 0.57
CA GLY A 187 -25.65 -31.21 0.94
C GLY A 187 -24.67 -31.73 -0.10
N ILE A 188 -24.52 -31.05 -1.24
CA ILE A 188 -23.42 -31.23 -2.18
C ILE A 188 -22.56 -29.96 -2.17
N ALA A 189 -21.26 -30.11 -1.94
CA ALA A 189 -20.33 -29.00 -2.05
C ALA A 189 -20.13 -28.67 -3.53
N ASP A 190 -20.93 -27.74 -4.06
CA ASP A 190 -20.63 -27.12 -5.34
C ASP A 190 -19.51 -26.10 -5.13
N LEU A 191 -18.36 -26.31 -5.79
CA LEU A 191 -17.20 -25.43 -5.72
C LEU A 191 -17.39 -24.14 -6.54
N SER A 192 -18.61 -23.85 -7.00
CA SER A 192 -18.92 -22.57 -7.66
C SER A 192 -18.84 -21.42 -6.63
N ASN A 193 -17.89 -20.52 -6.85
CA ASN A 193 -17.72 -19.32 -6.03
C ASN A 193 -18.78 -18.28 -6.42
N ARG A 194 -19.67 -17.91 -5.49
CA ARG A 194 -20.58 -16.77 -5.66
C ARG A 194 -19.86 -15.51 -5.18
N CYS A 195 -19.57 -14.60 -6.11
CA CYS A 195 -18.94 -13.32 -5.81
C CYS A 195 -20.02 -12.25 -5.70
N ASP A 196 -20.32 -11.83 -4.47
CA ASP A 196 -21.29 -10.77 -4.20
C ASP A 196 -20.56 -9.46 -3.89
N VAL A 197 -21.13 -8.33 -4.34
CA VAL A 197 -20.64 -6.99 -4.04
C VAL A 197 -21.01 -6.65 -2.60
N TRP A 198 -20.03 -6.26 -1.79
CA TRP A 198 -20.25 -5.77 -0.44
C TRP A 198 -19.81 -4.30 -0.32
N ALA A 199 -20.55 -3.55 0.50
CA ALA A 199 -20.38 -2.14 0.78
C ALA A 199 -20.29 -1.90 2.29
#